data_AF-X1LGV6-F1
#
_entry.id   AF-X1LGV6-F1
#
_cell.length_a   1.000
_cell.length_b   1.000
_cell.length_c   1.000
_cell.angle_alpha   90.00
_cell.angle_beta   90.00
_cell.angle_gamma   90.00
#
_symmetry.space_group_name_H-M   'P 1'
#
loop_
_entity.id
_entity.type
_entity.pdbx_description
1 polymer ?
#
loop_
_entity_poly.entity_id
_entity_poly.type
_entity_poly.pdbx_seq_one_letter_code
_entity_poly.pdbx_strand_id
1 'polypeptide(L)' 'LKPSDRGELEITDVNNEYIRRSKMKYSILEGWWADAGTSFESLFRAGQLVRKELVNDKSSD' A
#
# COMPACT_ATOMS: atom_id res chain seq x y z
N LEU A 1 7.77 -2.49 21.88
CA LEU A 1 6.46 -2.09 21.33
C LEU A 1 5.45 -2.10 22.47
N LYS A 2 4.50 -1.18 22.45
CA LYS A 2 3.35 -1.16 23.36
C LYS A 2 2.08 -1.08 22.49
N PRO A 3 0.95 -1.64 22.93
CA PRO A 3 -0.31 -1.45 22.20
C PRO A 3 -0.64 0.04 22.05
N SER A 4 -1.18 0.43 20.90
CA SER A 4 -1.72 1.76 20.64
C SER A 4 -3.05 1.98 21.38
N ASP A 5 -3.63 3.18 21.26
CA ASP A 5 -4.93 3.52 21.85
C ASP A 5 -6.07 2.61 21.37
N ARG A 6 -5.92 1.99 20.19
CA ARG A 6 -6.85 0.98 19.65
C ARG A 6 -6.49 -0.46 20.02
N GLY A 7 -5.46 -0.67 20.83
CA GLY A 7 -5.05 -1.98 21.33
C GLY A 7 -4.21 -2.82 20.36
N GLU A 8 -3.72 -2.23 19.27
CA GLU A 8 -2.91 -2.94 18.26
C GLU A 8 -1.41 -2.68 18.42
N LEU A 9 -0.58 -3.62 17.98
CA LEU A 9 0.86 -3.39 17.80
C LEU A 9 1.08 -2.79 16.41
N GLU A 10 1.38 -1.50 16.37
CA GLU A 10 1.42 -0.74 15.13
C GLU A 10 2.69 -0.99 14.32
N ILE A 11 2.56 -1.21 13.01
CA ILE A 11 3.71 -1.23 12.10
C ILE A 11 4.42 0.13 12.08
N THR A 12 3.69 1.22 12.31
CA THR A 12 4.24 2.58 12.41
C THR A 12 5.27 2.72 13.52
N ASP A 13 5.09 2.03 14.66
CA ASP A 13 6.09 2.04 15.74
C ASP A 13 7.41 1.39 15.32
N VAL A 14 7.32 0.30 14.55
CA VAL A 14 8.50 -0.36 13.97
C VAL A 14 9.19 0.59 12.99
N ASN A 15 8.45 1.23 12.09
CA ASN A 15 8.99 2.19 11.13
C ASN A 15 9.69 3.37 11.83
N ASN A 16 9.05 3.92 12.87
CA ASN A 16 9.61 5.01 13.68
C ASN A 16 10.92 4.62 14.37
N GLU A 17 11.06 3.37 14.82
CA GLU A 17 12.30 2.87 15.40
C GLU A 17 13.43 2.79 14.35
N TYR A 18 13.13 2.38 13.12
CA TYR A 18 14.12 2.40 12.03
C TYR A 18 14.52 3.83 11.64
N ILE A 19 13.58 4.78 11.66
CA ILE A 19 13.87 6.21 11.46
C ILE A 19 14.81 6.72 12.56
N ARG A 20 14.51 6.44 13.84
CA ARG A 20 15.33 6.83 15.00
C ARG A 20 16.75 6.29 14.91
N ARG A 21 16.91 5.08 14.38
CA ARG A 21 18.22 4.44 14.15
C ARG A 21 18.94 4.93 12.89
N SER A 22 18.34 5.84 12.11
CA SER A 22 18.83 6.26 10.78
C SER A 22 19.06 5.06 9.83
N LYS A 23 18.22 4.03 9.95
CA LYS A 23 18.29 2.78 9.16
C LYS A 23 17.08 2.59 8.23
N MET A 24 16.11 3.49 8.28
CA MET A 24 14.94 3.45 7.40
C MET A 24 15.37 3.70 5.95
N LYS A 25 14.86 2.86 5.05
CA LYS A 25 14.97 3.04 3.59
C LYS A 25 13.55 3.08 3.02
N TYR A 26 13.38 3.78 1.92
CA TYR A 26 12.12 3.85 1.20
C TYR A 26 12.39 3.86 -0.31
N SER A 27 11.36 3.54 -1.08
CA SER A 27 11.29 3.77 -2.51
C SER A 27 10.00 4.52 -2.83
N ILE A 28 9.99 5.24 -3.93
CA ILE A 28 8.78 5.84 -4.48
C ILE A 28 8.17 4.84 -5.45
N LEU A 29 6.87 4.59 -5.31
CA LEU A 29 6.12 3.76 -6.25
C LEU A 29 5.70 4.64 -7.43
N GLU A 30 6.23 4.33 -8.61
CA GLU A 30 5.74 4.88 -9.87
C GLU A 30 4.50 4.09 -10.31
N GLY A 31 3.47 4.79 -10.78
CA GLY A 31 2.19 4.17 -11.16
C GLY A 31 1.13 4.29 -10.07
N TRP A 32 0.39 3.22 -9.82
CA TRP A 32 -0.79 3.25 -8.95
C TRP A 32 -0.70 2.25 -7.79
N TRP A 33 -1.22 2.67 -6.63
CA TRP A 33 -1.57 1.82 -5.49
C TRP A 33 -3.05 2.00 -5.19
N ALA A 34 -3.74 0.92 -4.87
CA ALA A 34 -5.17 0.94 -4.54
C ALA A 34 -5.42 0.08 -3.29
N ASP A 35 -6.21 0.62 -2.37
CA ASP A 35 -6.77 -0.15 -1.26
C ASP A 35 -8.10 -0.79 -1.69
N ALA A 36 -8.26 -2.06 -1.38
CA ALA A 36 -9.46 -2.86 -1.69
C ALA A 36 -10.34 -3.10 -0.44
N GLY A 37 -9.93 -2.61 0.73
CA GLY A 37 -10.63 -2.79 2.00
C GLY A 37 -11.56 -1.64 2.41
N THR A 38 -11.45 -0.45 1.79
CA THR A 38 -12.13 0.76 2.29
C THR A 38 -13.64 0.79 1.99
N SER A 39 -14.06 0.31 0.82
CA SER A 39 -15.47 0.27 0.39
C SER A 39 -15.65 -0.66 -0.81
N PHE A 40 -16.91 -0.99 -1.17
CA PHE A 40 -17.19 -1.76 -2.39
C PHE A 40 -16.72 -1.04 -3.65
N GLU A 41 -16.82 0.29 -3.69
CA GLU A 41 -16.33 1.13 -4.78
C GLU A 41 -14.81 1.09 -4.89
N SER A 42 -14.11 1.07 -3.74
CA SER A 42 -12.64 0.98 -3.70
C SER A 42 -12.15 -0.36 -4.22
N LEU A 43 -12.80 -1.45 -3.80
CA LEU A 43 -12.57 -2.79 -4.34
C LEU A 43 -12.85 -2.84 -5.86
N PHE A 44 -13.98 -2.31 -6.31
CA PHE A 44 -14.33 -2.29 -7.73
C PHE A 44 -13.29 -1.50 -8.55
N ARG A 45 -12.87 -0.33 -8.06
CA ARG A 45 -11.84 0.50 -8.69
C ARG A 45 -10.50 -0.23 -8.77
N ALA A 46 -10.07 -0.90 -7.71
CA ALA A 46 -8.85 -1.71 -7.73
C ALA A 46 -8.91 -2.78 -8.82
N GLY A 47 -10.05 -3.48 -8.96
CA GLY A 47 -10.28 -4.44 -10.04
C GLY A 47 -10.22 -3.82 -11.44
N GLN A 48 -10.78 -2.62 -11.62
CA GLN A 48 -10.70 -1.90 -12.90
C GLN A 48 -9.27 -1.50 -13.28
N LEU A 49 -8.45 -1.08 -12.31
CA LEU A 49 -7.05 -0.74 -12.53
C LEU A 49 -6.25 -1.95 -13.01
N VAL A 50 -6.41 -3.11 -12.35
CA VAL A 50 -5.77 -4.37 -12.78
C VAL A 50 -6.21 -4.75 -14.20
N ARG A 51 -7.51 -4.68 -14.50
CA ARG A 51 -8.03 -5.01 -15.84
C ARG A 51 -7.42 -4.11 -16.91
N LYS A 52 -7.35 -2.80 -16.65
CA LYS A 52 -6.78 -1.83 -17.60
C LYS A 52 -5.32 -2.15 -17.91
N GLU A 53 -4.53 -2.46 -16.88
CA GLU A 53 -3.12 -2.80 -17.05
C GLU A 53 -2.93 -4.04 -17.92
N LEU A 54 -3.68 -5.12 -17.63
CA LEU A 54 -3.62 -6.37 -18.41
C LEU A 54 -4.06 -6.20 -19.87
N VAL A 55 -4.96 -5.26 -20.16
CA VAL A 55 -5.39 -4.96 -21.53
C VAL A 55 -4.31 -4.16 -22.27
N ASN A 56 -3.72 -3.16 -21.61
CA ASN A 56 -2.66 -2.33 -22.19
C ASN A 56 -1.41 -3.15 -22.53
N ASP A 57 -1.05 -4.11 -21.66
CA ASP A 57 0.09 -5.00 -21.86
C ASP A 57 -0.11 -5.86 -23.13
N LYS A 58 -1.32 -6.41 -23.32
CA LYS A 58 -1.68 -7.23 -24.50
C LYS A 58 -1.83 -6.46 -25.82
N SER A 59 -1.97 -5.12 -25.77
CA SER A 59 -1.99 -4.28 -26.97
C SER A 59 -0.60 -3.81 -27.42
N SER A 60 0.44 -4.23 -26.71
CA SER A 60 1.84 -3.93 -27.02
C SER A 60 2.59 -5.11 -27.69
N ASP A 61 1.90 -6.25 -27.85
CA ASP A 61 2.30 -7.42 -28.65
C ASP A 61 1.58 -7.42 -30.02
#